data_AF-A0A4Q4NQ20-F1
#
_entry.id   AF-A0A4Q4NQ20-F1
#
_cell.length_a   1.000
_cell.length_b   1.000
_cell.length_c   1.000
_cell.angle_alpha   90.00
_cell.angle_beta   90.00
_cell.angle_gamma   90.00
#
_symmetry.space_group_name_H-M   'P 1'
#
loop_
_entity.id
_entity.type
_entity.pdbx_description
1 polymer ?
#
loop_
_entity_poly.entity_id
_entity_poly.type
_entity_poly.pdbx_seq_one_letter_code
_entity_poly.pdbx_strand_id
1 'polypeptide(L)'
;MNHTLWDDFPYVHFQSNDDIHFAASFLTWHRYIIHIYHQALVTECGYKGELPYWDWTLDWQNLSAAPVWDLDHGFSGNGRESAEPSAFFPCSHCIKDGTFANVNVSLAGATYAPHCLTRDFGSFKHEPVASLSQHLRPSAIEALMEEDDYYEFLVKFEDGTHIAIPKFIMGDFRLFTSPNGRCFQFFLTVLFTFLEMENSFANTLVDPIFFLHHGQIDRIWWRWQQHDLQRRQYKYTGSFKLRSKEQVSVDDIVSIGGLAPDIKASELLNVRSGIFCYTY
;
A
#
# COMPACT_ATOMS: atom_id res chain seq x y z
N MET A 1 -2.22 -8.26 -24.58
CA MET A 1 -1.81 -9.04 -23.39
C MET A 1 -3.08 -9.64 -22.79
N ASN A 2 -3.04 -10.84 -22.24
CA ASN A 2 -4.18 -11.38 -21.49
C ASN A 2 -4.13 -10.73 -20.10
N HIS A 3 -4.80 -9.59 -19.98
CA HIS A 3 -4.75 -8.70 -18.82
C HIS A 3 -6.07 -8.85 -18.07
N THR A 4 -5.99 -9.08 -16.76
CA THR A 4 -7.18 -9.22 -15.91
C THR A 4 -7.47 -7.90 -15.22
N LEU A 5 -8.72 -7.71 -14.77
CA LEU A 5 -9.08 -6.56 -13.93
C LEU A 5 -8.20 -6.46 -12.67
N TRP A 6 -7.74 -7.60 -12.14
CA TRP A 6 -6.79 -7.63 -11.03
C TRP A 6 -5.46 -6.97 -11.37
N ASP A 7 -4.97 -7.15 -12.59
CA ASP A 7 -3.70 -6.59 -13.05
C ASP A 7 -3.79 -5.07 -13.35
N ASP A 8 -5.00 -4.51 -13.52
CA ASP A 8 -5.19 -3.07 -13.71
C ASP A 8 -4.82 -2.26 -12.44
N PHE A 9 -5.21 -2.75 -11.25
CA PHE A 9 -4.94 -2.08 -9.96
C PHE A 9 -3.45 -1.79 -9.69
N PRO A 10 -2.55 -2.79 -9.73
CA PRO A 10 -1.12 -2.55 -9.54
C PRO A 10 -0.52 -1.73 -10.68
N TYR A 11 -1.04 -1.86 -11.90
CA TYR A 11 -0.57 -1.07 -13.03
C TYR A 11 -0.85 0.43 -12.83
N VAL A 12 -2.08 0.81 -12.46
CA VAL A 12 -2.41 2.24 -12.26
C VAL A 12 -1.66 2.84 -11.07
N HIS A 13 -1.49 2.07 -9.98
CA HIS A 13 -0.70 2.52 -8.84
C HIS A 13 0.77 2.77 -9.21
N PHE A 14 1.35 1.87 -10.03
CA PHE A 14 2.71 2.06 -10.55
C PHE A 14 2.81 3.35 -11.36
N GLN A 15 1.87 3.59 -12.28
CA GLN A 15 1.87 4.77 -13.15
C GLN A 15 1.66 6.07 -12.37
N SER A 16 0.89 6.04 -11.28
CA SER A 16 0.56 7.22 -10.47
C SER A 16 1.50 7.44 -9.29
N ASN A 17 2.57 6.64 -9.12
CA ASN A 17 3.38 6.60 -7.89
C ASN A 17 3.85 7.99 -7.41
N ASP A 18 4.34 8.84 -8.31
CA ASP A 18 4.85 10.18 -7.97
C ASP A 18 3.73 11.17 -7.63
N ASP A 19 2.53 10.94 -8.14
CA ASP A 19 1.36 11.79 -7.93
C ASP A 19 0.59 11.41 -6.66
N ILE A 20 0.87 10.24 -6.07
CA ILE A 20 0.07 9.68 -4.97
C ILE A 20 0.86 9.42 -3.69
N HIS A 21 2.19 9.54 -3.69
CA HIS A 21 3.03 9.37 -2.50
C HIS A 21 3.78 10.65 -2.16
N PHE A 22 3.81 10.98 -0.87
CA PHE A 22 4.28 12.26 -0.32
C PHE A 22 3.66 13.46 -1.03
N ALA A 23 2.39 13.30 -1.42
CA ALA A 23 1.58 14.25 -2.16
C ALA A 23 0.25 14.43 -1.42
N ALA A 24 -0.37 15.61 -1.57
CA ALA A 24 -1.62 15.92 -0.87
C ALA A 24 -2.75 14.91 -1.17
N SER A 25 -2.72 14.35 -2.38
CA SER A 25 -3.65 13.34 -2.91
C SER A 25 -3.50 11.96 -2.27
N PHE A 26 -2.41 11.67 -1.53
CA PHE A 26 -2.11 10.31 -1.01
C PHE A 26 -3.32 9.66 -0.34
N LEU A 27 -3.92 10.33 0.64
CA LEU A 27 -5.05 9.79 1.38
C LEU A 27 -6.32 9.66 0.54
N THR A 28 -6.63 10.67 -0.29
CA THR A 28 -7.82 10.67 -1.15
C THR A 28 -7.72 9.60 -2.26
N TRP A 29 -6.54 9.45 -2.87
CA TRP A 29 -6.30 8.47 -3.93
C TRP A 29 -6.38 7.05 -3.37
N HIS A 30 -5.75 6.80 -2.22
CA HIS A 30 -5.78 5.48 -1.58
C HIS A 30 -7.18 5.12 -1.05
N ARG A 31 -7.96 6.09 -0.53
CA ARG A 31 -9.38 5.86 -0.22
C ARG A 31 -10.17 5.51 -1.48
N TYR A 32 -9.91 6.20 -2.58
CA TYR A 32 -10.64 5.97 -3.83
C TYR A 32 -10.33 4.59 -4.42
N ILE A 33 -9.06 4.18 -4.49
CA ILE A 33 -8.68 2.89 -5.08
C ILE A 33 -9.23 1.70 -4.26
N ILE A 34 -9.22 1.77 -2.93
CA ILE A 34 -9.78 0.67 -2.11
C ILE A 34 -11.31 0.58 -2.22
N HIS A 35 -11.98 1.72 -2.41
CA HIS A 35 -13.41 1.74 -2.69
C HIS A 35 -13.73 1.11 -4.04
N ILE A 36 -12.99 1.47 -5.09
CA ILE A 36 -13.18 0.89 -6.43
C ILE A 36 -12.84 -0.61 -6.44
N TYR A 37 -11.84 -1.03 -5.67
CA TYR A 37 -11.58 -2.45 -5.46
C TYR A 37 -12.75 -3.17 -4.79
N HIS A 38 -13.33 -2.61 -3.73
CA HIS A 38 -14.52 -3.19 -3.10
C HIS A 38 -15.72 -3.26 -4.07
N GLN A 39 -15.94 -2.20 -4.86
CA GLN A 39 -16.98 -2.20 -5.88
C GLN A 39 -16.74 -3.30 -6.93
N ALA A 40 -15.50 -3.49 -7.39
CA ALA A 40 -15.15 -4.57 -8.31
C ALA A 40 -15.41 -5.96 -7.68
N LEU A 41 -15.06 -6.17 -6.42
CA LEU A 41 -15.38 -7.40 -5.71
C LEU A 41 -16.90 -7.68 -5.66
N VAL A 42 -17.70 -6.66 -5.38
CA VAL A 42 -19.16 -6.80 -5.29
C VAL A 42 -19.78 -7.05 -6.67
N THR A 43 -19.39 -6.28 -7.67
CA THR A 43 -20.03 -6.25 -9.00
C THR A 43 -19.53 -7.34 -9.93
N GLU A 44 -18.23 -7.62 -9.95
CA GLU A 44 -17.61 -8.59 -10.87
C GLU A 44 -17.43 -9.97 -10.23
N CYS A 45 -17.24 -10.03 -8.91
CA CYS A 45 -16.97 -11.29 -8.19
C CYS A 45 -18.12 -11.76 -7.29
N GLY A 46 -19.20 -10.98 -7.14
CA GLY A 46 -20.36 -11.33 -6.32
C GLY A 46 -20.10 -11.31 -4.80
N TYR A 47 -19.06 -10.59 -4.36
CA TYR A 47 -18.76 -10.41 -2.94
C TYR A 47 -19.91 -9.69 -2.22
N LYS A 48 -20.25 -10.17 -1.02
CA LYS A 48 -21.38 -9.63 -0.21
C LYS A 48 -20.94 -9.03 1.12
N GLY A 49 -19.64 -9.05 1.41
CA GLY A 49 -19.09 -8.50 2.64
C GLY A 49 -18.65 -7.05 2.47
N GLU A 50 -18.19 -6.49 3.58
CA GLU A 50 -17.52 -5.19 3.62
C GLU A 50 -16.02 -5.35 3.40
N LEU A 51 -15.35 -4.28 2.98
CA LEU A 51 -13.89 -4.29 2.87
C LEU A 51 -13.25 -4.33 4.28
N PRO A 52 -12.52 -5.39 4.65
CA PRO A 52 -11.86 -5.45 5.95
C PRO A 52 -10.61 -4.55 6.01
N TYR A 53 -10.18 -4.21 7.22
CA TYR A 53 -8.91 -3.55 7.49
C TYR A 53 -8.05 -4.39 8.43
N TRP A 54 -6.72 -4.26 8.35
CA TRP A 54 -5.79 -4.90 9.29
C TRP A 54 -5.34 -3.92 10.36
N ASP A 55 -5.80 -4.10 11.60
CA ASP A 55 -5.36 -3.27 12.73
C ASP A 55 -3.98 -3.69 13.26
N TRP A 56 -2.92 -3.31 12.55
CA TRP A 56 -1.53 -3.64 12.95
C TRP A 56 -1.15 -3.14 14.35
N THR A 57 -1.92 -2.21 14.93
CA THR A 57 -1.67 -1.72 16.29
C THR A 57 -1.90 -2.78 17.35
N LEU A 58 -2.62 -3.85 17.02
CA LEU A 58 -2.81 -5.03 17.87
C LEU A 58 -1.65 -6.03 17.72
N ASP A 59 -1.01 -6.06 16.55
CA ASP A 59 0.02 -7.03 16.20
C ASP A 59 1.45 -6.46 16.25
N TRP A 60 1.61 -5.17 16.59
CA TRP A 60 2.89 -4.45 16.44
C TRP A 60 4.07 -5.15 17.11
N GLN A 61 3.86 -5.85 18.24
CA GLN A 61 4.92 -6.56 18.95
C GLN A 61 5.42 -7.80 18.19
N ASN A 62 4.57 -8.41 17.36
CA ASN A 62 4.89 -9.61 16.60
C ASN A 62 4.06 -9.67 15.31
N LEU A 63 4.45 -8.87 14.32
CA LEU A 63 3.73 -8.74 13.06
C LEU A 63 3.60 -10.07 12.30
N SER A 64 4.58 -10.98 12.40
CA SER A 64 4.53 -12.28 11.71
C SER A 64 3.55 -13.27 12.35
N ALA A 65 3.08 -13.00 13.56
CA ALA A 65 2.05 -13.79 14.24
C ALA A 65 0.63 -13.21 14.07
N ALA A 66 0.49 -12.13 13.29
CA ALA A 66 -0.81 -11.49 13.08
C ALA A 66 -1.83 -12.49 12.48
N PRO A 67 -3.11 -12.45 12.92
CA PRO A 67 -4.14 -13.35 12.42
C PRO A 67 -4.41 -13.24 10.92
N VAL A 68 -4.06 -12.10 10.30
CA VAL A 68 -4.16 -11.92 8.85
C VAL A 68 -3.31 -12.91 8.05
N TRP A 69 -2.33 -13.58 8.67
CA TRP A 69 -1.49 -14.59 8.04
C TRP A 69 -2.01 -16.02 8.17
N ASP A 70 -3.21 -16.21 8.73
CA ASP A 70 -3.86 -17.51 8.80
C ASP A 70 -3.91 -18.18 7.42
N LEU A 71 -3.65 -19.49 7.37
CA LEU A 71 -3.52 -20.22 6.11
C LEU A 71 -4.88 -20.48 5.46
N ASP A 72 -5.93 -20.67 6.25
CA ASP A 72 -7.25 -21.06 5.75
C ASP A 72 -8.16 -19.85 5.50
N HIS A 73 -8.12 -18.86 6.38
CA HIS A 73 -9.00 -17.69 6.37
C HIS A 73 -8.25 -16.36 6.17
N GLY A 74 -6.93 -16.40 6.08
CA GLY A 74 -6.08 -15.22 5.95
C GLY A 74 -5.47 -15.04 4.56
N PHE A 75 -4.46 -14.19 4.51
CA PHE A 75 -3.74 -13.72 3.33
C PHE A 75 -2.46 -14.51 3.06
N SER A 76 -2.40 -15.75 3.57
CA SER A 76 -1.21 -16.62 3.54
C SER A 76 -0.01 -16.02 4.28
N GLY A 77 0.96 -16.85 4.65
CA GLY A 77 2.10 -16.43 5.48
C GLY A 77 3.27 -15.85 4.69
N ASN A 78 4.47 -16.05 5.24
CA ASN A 78 5.73 -15.70 4.60
C ASN A 78 6.06 -16.61 3.41
N GLY A 79 6.95 -16.17 2.53
CA GLY A 79 7.56 -17.02 1.52
C GLY A 79 8.40 -18.15 2.15
N ARG A 80 8.45 -19.32 1.51
CA ARG A 80 9.25 -20.46 1.98
C ARG A 80 10.67 -20.41 1.43
N GLU A 81 11.70 -20.39 2.30
CA GLU A 81 13.12 -20.43 1.89
C GLU A 81 13.47 -21.62 0.98
N SER A 82 12.71 -22.71 1.04
CA SER A 82 12.88 -23.89 0.18
C SER A 82 12.28 -23.75 -1.22
N ALA A 83 11.50 -22.69 -1.47
CA ALA A 83 11.01 -22.36 -2.80
C ALA A 83 12.08 -21.60 -3.58
N GLU A 84 12.19 -21.89 -4.88
CA GLU A 84 13.06 -21.13 -5.78
C GLU A 84 12.81 -19.62 -5.59
N PRO A 85 13.87 -18.81 -5.39
CA PRO A 85 13.73 -17.36 -5.41
C PRO A 85 13.06 -16.93 -6.72
N SER A 86 12.21 -15.91 -6.65
CA SER A 86 11.67 -15.34 -7.90
C SER A 86 12.84 -14.91 -8.78
N ALA A 87 12.80 -15.29 -10.07
CA ALA A 87 13.82 -14.91 -11.04
C ALA A 87 14.00 -13.38 -11.14
N PHE A 88 12.95 -12.63 -10.79
CA PHE A 88 12.96 -11.17 -10.70
C PHE A 88 13.27 -10.64 -9.30
N PHE A 89 12.97 -11.40 -8.24
CA PHE A 89 13.13 -10.98 -6.85
C PHE A 89 13.96 -11.99 -6.04
N PRO A 90 15.30 -12.00 -6.21
CA PRO A 90 16.19 -13.00 -5.62
C PRO A 90 16.28 -12.96 -4.09
N CYS A 91 15.68 -11.96 -3.45
CA CYS A 91 15.58 -11.84 -1.98
C CYS A 91 14.17 -12.06 -1.47
N SER A 92 13.33 -12.77 -2.20
CA SER A 92 12.01 -13.14 -1.73
C SER A 92 11.65 -14.52 -2.22
N HIS A 93 10.81 -15.18 -1.45
CA HIS A 93 10.43 -16.55 -1.73
C HIS A 93 8.95 -16.63 -2.06
N CYS A 94 8.59 -17.57 -2.93
CA CYS A 94 7.19 -17.86 -3.20
C CYS A 94 6.45 -18.21 -1.89
N ILE A 95 5.24 -17.68 -1.76
CA ILE A 95 4.25 -18.26 -0.87
C ILE A 95 3.88 -19.63 -1.43
N LYS A 96 3.84 -20.66 -0.56
CA LYS A 96 3.54 -22.05 -0.94
C LYS A 96 2.40 -22.68 -0.13
N ASP A 97 1.86 -21.95 0.84
CA ASP A 97 0.77 -22.41 1.71
C ASP A 97 -0.35 -21.39 1.80
N GLY A 98 -1.54 -21.88 2.12
CA GLY A 98 -2.73 -21.07 2.34
C GLY A 98 -3.42 -20.57 1.08
N THR A 99 -4.42 -19.71 1.28
CA THR A 99 -5.36 -19.21 0.26
C THR A 99 -4.70 -18.66 -1.00
N PHE A 100 -3.52 -18.04 -0.88
CA PHE A 100 -2.82 -17.35 -1.96
C PHE A 100 -1.55 -18.08 -2.46
N ALA A 101 -1.34 -19.34 -2.08
CA ALA A 101 -0.18 -20.15 -2.48
C ALA A 101 -0.01 -20.33 -4.00
N ASN A 102 -1.12 -20.32 -4.73
CA ASN A 102 -1.16 -20.59 -6.18
C ASN A 102 -1.48 -19.34 -7.01
N VAL A 103 -1.38 -18.15 -6.41
CA VAL A 103 -1.52 -16.90 -7.15
C VAL A 103 -0.38 -16.76 -8.15
N ASN A 104 -0.74 -16.48 -9.40
CA ASN A 104 0.20 -16.12 -10.44
C ASN A 104 0.13 -14.60 -10.66
N VAL A 105 1.18 -13.90 -10.24
CA VAL A 105 1.35 -12.46 -10.43
C VAL A 105 1.83 -12.22 -11.85
N SER A 106 1.13 -11.39 -12.62
CA SER A 106 1.46 -11.12 -14.03
C SER A 106 2.52 -10.02 -14.21
N LEU A 107 2.57 -9.08 -13.27
CA LEU A 107 3.31 -7.83 -13.39
C LEU A 107 4.37 -7.68 -12.29
N ALA A 108 5.56 -7.26 -12.70
CA ALA A 108 6.58 -6.67 -11.84
C ALA A 108 6.68 -5.18 -12.20
N GLY A 109 5.93 -4.34 -11.48
CA GLY A 109 5.74 -2.94 -11.81
C GLY A 109 4.96 -2.77 -13.10
N ALA A 110 5.48 -1.99 -14.05
CA ALA A 110 4.91 -1.90 -15.39
C ALA A 110 5.34 -3.04 -16.34
N THR A 111 6.17 -3.98 -15.89
CA THR A 111 6.73 -5.03 -16.76
C THR A 111 5.94 -6.33 -16.63
N TYR A 112 5.52 -6.91 -17.76
CA TYR A 112 4.96 -8.26 -17.78
C TYR A 112 6.04 -9.29 -17.43
N ALA A 113 5.92 -9.86 -16.23
CA ALA A 113 6.85 -10.83 -15.68
C ALA A 113 6.04 -11.82 -14.83
N PRO A 114 5.49 -12.91 -15.40
CA PRO A 114 4.72 -13.89 -14.63
C PRO A 114 5.57 -14.62 -13.58
N HIS A 115 5.11 -14.66 -12.33
CA HIS A 115 5.76 -15.34 -11.21
C HIS A 115 4.75 -15.68 -10.10
N CYS A 116 5.20 -16.46 -9.11
CA CYS A 116 4.44 -16.69 -7.87
C CYS A 116 4.43 -15.42 -7.02
N LEU A 117 3.38 -15.20 -6.22
CA LEU A 117 3.41 -14.16 -5.19
C LEU A 117 4.54 -14.42 -4.18
N THR A 118 5.41 -13.44 -3.93
CA THR A 118 6.54 -13.55 -3.00
C THR A 118 6.46 -12.63 -1.80
N ARG A 119 6.98 -13.11 -0.66
CA ARG A 119 7.17 -12.34 0.58
C ARG A 119 8.48 -12.73 1.25
N ASP A 120 8.98 -11.86 2.11
CA ASP A 120 10.17 -12.14 2.92
C ASP A 120 10.17 -11.35 4.24
N PHE A 121 9.37 -11.82 5.20
CA PHE A 121 9.11 -11.14 6.46
C PHE A 121 10.39 -10.74 7.19
N GLY A 122 10.61 -9.43 7.28
CA GLY A 122 11.68 -8.85 8.09
C GLY A 122 13.10 -9.03 7.55
N SER A 123 13.26 -9.41 6.28
CA SER A 123 14.59 -9.59 5.69
C SER A 123 15.29 -8.29 5.31
N PHE A 124 14.63 -7.15 5.50
CA PHE A 124 15.20 -5.83 5.24
C PHE A 124 16.34 -5.52 6.22
N LYS A 125 17.57 -5.79 5.77
CA LYS A 125 18.78 -5.72 6.63
C LYS A 125 19.11 -4.34 7.19
N HIS A 126 18.64 -3.27 6.55
CA HIS A 126 18.96 -1.91 6.96
C HIS A 126 18.07 -1.41 8.10
N GLU A 127 16.90 -2.03 8.31
CA GLU A 127 15.97 -1.62 9.37
C GLU A 127 15.26 -2.84 9.97
N PRO A 128 15.62 -3.23 11.20
CA PRO A 128 15.01 -4.39 11.86
C PRO A 128 13.51 -4.22 12.06
N VAL A 129 12.75 -5.32 12.01
CA VAL A 129 11.29 -5.33 12.28
C VAL A 129 10.95 -4.71 13.63
N ALA A 130 11.80 -4.89 14.64
CA ALA A 130 11.63 -4.28 15.97
C ALA A 130 11.65 -2.74 15.94
N SER A 131 12.36 -2.13 14.97
CA SER A 131 12.35 -0.69 14.73
C SER A 131 11.10 -0.27 13.97
N LEU A 132 10.79 -0.98 12.87
CA LEU A 132 9.61 -0.71 12.03
C LEU A 132 8.32 -0.72 12.84
N SER A 133 8.15 -1.74 13.69
CA SER A 133 6.99 -1.91 14.56
C SER A 133 6.78 -0.78 15.57
N GLN A 134 7.81 0.01 15.91
CA GLN A 134 7.62 1.16 16.81
C GLN A 134 6.71 2.23 16.21
N HIS A 135 6.67 2.35 14.87
CA HIS A 135 5.75 3.26 14.20
C HIS A 135 4.30 2.80 14.29
N LEU A 136 4.05 1.50 14.52
CA LEU A 136 2.73 0.88 14.53
C LEU A 136 2.09 0.79 15.92
N ARG A 137 2.85 1.08 16.99
CA ARG A 137 2.36 0.96 18.37
C ARG A 137 1.24 1.99 18.64
N PRO A 138 0.28 1.70 19.54
CA PRO A 138 -0.82 2.61 19.85
C PRO A 138 -0.39 4.05 20.19
N SER A 139 0.68 4.22 20.97
CA SER A 139 1.18 5.56 21.34
C SER A 139 1.76 6.36 20.17
N ALA A 140 2.23 5.71 19.10
CA ALA A 140 2.63 6.41 17.88
C ALA A 140 1.39 6.92 17.12
N ILE A 141 0.30 6.15 17.11
CA ILE A 141 -0.97 6.57 16.51
C ILE A 141 -1.60 7.71 17.29
N GLU A 142 -1.56 7.66 18.63
CA GLU A 142 -2.02 8.76 19.49
C GLU A 142 -1.25 10.04 19.20
N ALA A 143 0.07 9.98 19.04
CA ALA A 143 0.88 11.14 18.67
C ALA A 143 0.47 11.72 17.30
N LEU A 144 0.13 10.88 16.32
CA LEU A 144 -0.39 11.34 15.03
C LEU A 144 -1.76 12.03 15.15
N MET A 145 -2.62 11.64 16.10
CA MET A 145 -3.94 12.27 16.28
C MET A 145 -3.83 13.74 16.72
N GLU A 146 -2.75 14.09 17.41
CA GLU A 146 -2.47 15.46 17.91
C GLU A 146 -1.97 16.41 16.80
N GLU A 147 -1.59 15.90 15.64
CA GLU A 147 -1.10 16.73 14.53
C GLU A 147 -2.26 17.51 13.89
N ASP A 148 -2.27 18.83 14.03
CA ASP A 148 -3.33 19.65 13.45
C ASP A 148 -3.13 19.97 11.97
N ASP A 149 -1.87 20.08 11.51
CA ASP A 149 -1.56 20.36 10.11
C ASP A 149 -1.68 19.07 9.28
N TYR A 150 -2.42 19.15 8.17
CA TYR A 150 -2.69 17.99 7.33
C TYR A 150 -1.43 17.47 6.64
N TYR A 151 -0.55 18.35 6.18
CA TYR A 151 0.63 17.92 5.46
C TYR A 151 1.67 17.33 6.40
N GLU A 152 1.84 17.91 7.59
CA GLU A 152 2.69 17.32 8.64
C GLU A 152 2.15 15.96 9.11
N PHE A 153 0.82 15.85 9.31
CA PHE A 153 0.17 14.57 9.58
C PHE A 153 0.48 13.55 8.47
N LEU A 154 0.24 13.92 7.20
CA LEU A 154 0.42 13.06 6.05
C LEU A 154 1.85 12.55 5.93
N VAL A 155 2.85 13.43 6.01
CA VAL A 155 4.26 13.05 5.89
C VAL A 155 4.68 12.12 7.03
N LYS A 156 4.31 12.42 8.29
CA LYS A 156 4.60 11.55 9.44
C LYS A 156 3.90 10.20 9.32
N PHE A 157 2.68 10.21 8.81
CA PHE A 157 1.86 9.02 8.66
C PHE A 157 2.43 8.10 7.55
N GLU A 158 2.84 8.71 6.43
CA GLU A 158 3.40 8.03 5.27
C GLU A 158 4.81 7.47 5.53
N ASP A 159 5.70 8.28 6.14
CA ASP A 159 7.08 7.90 6.49
C ASP A 159 7.16 6.98 7.73
N GLY A 160 6.10 6.93 8.53
CA GLY A 160 6.00 6.06 9.70
C GLY A 160 5.21 4.80 9.42
N THR A 161 3.90 4.87 9.69
CA THR A 161 3.02 3.69 9.71
C THR A 161 2.84 3.07 8.33
N HIS A 162 2.67 3.87 7.29
CA HIS A 162 2.37 3.41 5.94
C HIS A 162 3.55 2.61 5.36
N ILE A 163 4.78 3.11 5.53
CA ILE A 163 5.98 2.45 5.00
C ILE A 163 6.42 1.22 5.81
N ALA A 164 6.04 1.14 7.10
CA ALA A 164 6.50 0.07 7.99
C ALA A 164 6.02 -1.33 7.54
N ILE A 165 4.77 -1.46 7.12
CA ILE A 165 4.20 -2.72 6.63
C ILE A 165 4.86 -3.19 5.32
N PRO A 166 5.01 -2.36 4.28
CA PRO A 166 5.79 -2.73 3.10
C PRO A 166 7.24 -3.15 3.41
N LYS A 167 7.93 -2.46 4.32
CA LYS A 167 9.29 -2.85 4.77
C LYS A 167 9.31 -4.17 5.53
N PHE A 168 8.21 -4.52 6.19
CA PHE A 168 8.06 -5.79 6.87
C PHE A 168 7.78 -6.94 5.90
N ILE A 169 6.80 -6.79 5.00
CA ILE A 169 6.32 -7.87 4.12
C ILE A 169 7.35 -8.21 3.03
N MET A 170 7.99 -7.19 2.44
CA MET A 170 8.98 -7.33 1.36
C MET A 170 8.42 -8.12 0.16
N GLY A 171 9.30 -8.64 -0.70
CA GLY A 171 8.92 -9.36 -1.91
C GLY A 171 8.10 -8.48 -2.86
N ASP A 172 6.98 -9.01 -3.33
CA ASP A 172 6.09 -8.31 -4.24
C ASP A 172 5.39 -7.11 -3.60
N PHE A 173 5.20 -7.12 -2.28
CA PHE A 173 4.61 -5.98 -1.57
C PHE A 173 5.55 -4.77 -1.58
N ARG A 174 6.87 -4.97 -1.62
CA ARG A 174 7.82 -3.86 -1.73
C ARG A 174 9.05 -4.25 -2.53
N LEU A 175 9.22 -3.59 -3.66
CA LEU A 175 10.46 -3.64 -4.41
C LEU A 175 11.54 -2.82 -3.69
N PHE A 176 12.57 -3.48 -3.18
CA PHE A 176 13.83 -2.79 -2.89
C PHE A 176 15.02 -3.58 -3.43
N THR A 177 15.82 -2.89 -4.25
CA THR A 177 17.07 -3.38 -4.78
C THR A 177 18.19 -2.76 -3.94
N SER A 178 18.49 -3.37 -2.79
CA SER A 178 19.50 -2.82 -1.87
C SER A 178 20.88 -2.76 -2.53
N PRO A 179 21.60 -1.62 -2.48
CA PRO A 179 22.92 -1.46 -3.11
C PRO A 179 24.03 -2.35 -2.55
N ASN A 180 23.82 -3.06 -1.43
CA ASN A 180 24.87 -3.86 -0.77
C ASN A 180 24.33 -5.15 -0.12
N GLY A 181 23.11 -5.55 -0.42
CA GLY A 181 22.53 -6.82 0.04
C GLY A 181 22.92 -8.00 -0.87
N ARG A 182 22.55 -9.23 -0.49
CA ARG A 182 22.57 -10.39 -1.43
C ARG A 182 21.80 -10.09 -2.73
N CYS A 183 20.85 -9.15 -2.69
CA CYS A 183 20.14 -8.57 -3.83
C CYS A 183 20.98 -7.73 -4.81
N PHE A 184 22.08 -7.11 -4.35
CA PHE A 184 22.91 -6.24 -5.20
C PHE A 184 23.73 -7.03 -6.22
N GLN A 185 24.19 -8.22 -5.84
CA GLN A 185 25.10 -9.00 -6.67
C GLN A 185 24.48 -9.44 -8.00
N PHE A 186 23.14 -9.60 -8.04
CA PHE A 186 22.38 -9.91 -9.26
C PHE A 186 22.04 -8.66 -10.09
N PHE A 187 21.97 -7.49 -9.43
CA PHE A 187 21.69 -6.19 -10.05
C PHE A 187 22.81 -5.75 -11.03
N LEU A 188 24.05 -6.18 -10.79
CA LEU A 188 25.17 -5.90 -11.68
C LEU A 188 25.13 -6.71 -12.99
N THR A 189 24.36 -7.80 -13.06
CA THR A 189 24.34 -8.70 -14.23
C THR A 189 23.21 -8.40 -15.20
N VAL A 190 22.15 -7.68 -14.78
CA VAL A 190 20.96 -7.40 -15.60
C VAL A 190 20.74 -5.87 -15.72
N LEU A 191 21.49 -5.27 -16.64
CA LEU A 191 21.30 -3.97 -17.31
C LEU A 191 20.99 -2.68 -16.50
N PHE A 192 22.03 -1.85 -16.37
CA PHE A 192 22.22 -0.44 -16.80
C PHE A 192 21.10 0.47 -17.37
N THR A 193 19.80 0.27 -17.12
CA THR A 193 18.74 1.21 -17.59
C THR A 193 17.77 1.76 -16.54
N PHE A 194 18.00 1.54 -15.25
CA PHE A 194 17.03 1.99 -14.23
C PHE A 194 17.69 2.87 -13.17
N LEU A 195 17.83 4.16 -13.48
CA LEU A 195 18.31 5.21 -12.58
C LEU A 195 17.20 5.79 -11.68
N GLU A 196 16.00 5.19 -11.61
CA GLU A 196 14.83 5.78 -10.91
C GLU A 196 14.14 4.82 -9.91
N MET A 197 14.80 3.76 -9.47
CA MET A 197 14.20 2.74 -8.59
C MET A 197 14.51 2.87 -7.09
N GLU A 198 14.97 4.05 -6.62
CA GLU A 198 15.32 4.20 -5.19
C GLU A 198 14.10 4.23 -4.24
N ASN A 199 12.87 4.38 -4.74
CA ASN A 199 11.65 4.53 -3.91
C ASN A 199 10.41 3.77 -4.42
N SER A 200 10.56 2.68 -5.17
CA SER A 200 9.42 2.02 -5.81
C SER A 200 8.54 1.24 -4.81
N PHE A 201 7.54 1.92 -4.25
CA PHE A 201 6.31 1.31 -3.70
C PHE A 201 5.44 0.66 -4.80
N ALA A 202 5.91 0.73 -6.04
CA ALA A 202 5.13 0.61 -7.25
C ALA A 202 4.54 -0.80 -7.52
N ASN A 203 4.83 -1.82 -6.70
CA ASN A 203 4.26 -3.17 -6.82
C ASN A 203 3.28 -3.56 -5.71
N THR A 204 3.07 -2.72 -4.69
CA THR A 204 2.35 -3.10 -3.45
C THR A 204 0.97 -3.75 -3.69
N LEU A 205 0.20 -3.31 -4.69
CA LEU A 205 -1.17 -3.82 -4.96
C LEU A 205 -1.22 -5.24 -5.54
N VAL A 206 -0.11 -5.81 -6.03
CA VAL A 206 -0.13 -7.20 -6.51
C VAL A 206 -0.30 -8.19 -5.36
N ASP A 207 -0.04 -7.75 -4.12
CA ASP A 207 -0.29 -8.52 -2.92
C ASP A 207 -1.64 -8.10 -2.30
N PRO A 208 -2.64 -9.00 -2.20
CA PRO A 208 -3.98 -8.68 -1.72
C PRO A 208 -4.04 -8.11 -0.30
N ILE A 209 -3.01 -8.27 0.52
CA ILE A 209 -2.95 -7.64 1.85
C ILE A 209 -2.89 -6.11 1.76
N PHE A 210 -2.58 -5.54 0.59
CA PHE A 210 -2.58 -4.09 0.34
C PHE A 210 -3.91 -3.46 0.73
N PHE A 211 -5.02 -4.08 0.36
CA PHE A 211 -6.35 -3.49 0.58
C PHE A 211 -6.71 -3.44 2.07
N LEU A 212 -6.26 -4.42 2.87
CA LEU A 212 -6.44 -4.41 4.31
C LEU A 212 -5.52 -3.40 5.00
N HIS A 213 -4.28 -3.29 4.51
CA HIS A 213 -3.34 -2.27 4.95
C HIS A 213 -3.94 -0.87 4.68
N HIS A 214 -4.32 -0.56 3.45
CA HIS A 214 -4.89 0.74 3.12
C HIS A 214 -6.28 0.98 3.73
N GLY A 215 -7.04 -0.08 4.05
CA GLY A 215 -8.25 0.04 4.87
C GLY A 215 -7.97 0.58 6.27
N GLN A 216 -6.87 0.18 6.91
CA GLN A 216 -6.47 0.71 8.21
C GLN A 216 -5.81 2.10 8.07
N ILE A 217 -5.10 2.37 6.98
CA ILE A 217 -4.61 3.73 6.67
C ILE A 217 -5.81 4.69 6.60
N ASP A 218 -6.84 4.32 5.85
CA ASP A 218 -8.05 5.12 5.72
C ASP A 218 -8.81 5.26 7.04
N ARG A 219 -8.88 4.19 7.84
CA ARG A 219 -9.47 4.23 9.18
C ARG A 219 -8.76 5.21 10.11
N ILE A 220 -7.42 5.24 10.11
CA ILE A 220 -6.65 6.15 10.95
C ILE A 220 -6.86 7.60 10.47
N TRP A 221 -6.88 7.84 9.15
CA TRP A 221 -7.20 9.17 8.62
C TRP A 221 -8.62 9.61 8.97
N TRP A 222 -9.60 8.72 8.85
CA TRP A 222 -10.98 8.98 9.28
C TRP A 222 -11.03 9.34 10.77
N ARG A 223 -10.33 8.61 11.65
CA ARG A 223 -10.23 8.93 13.09
C ARG A 223 -9.61 10.32 13.32
N TRP A 224 -8.55 10.65 12.58
CA TRP A 224 -7.91 11.96 12.64
C TRP A 224 -8.88 13.08 12.25
N GLN A 225 -9.71 12.88 11.22
CA GLN A 225 -10.79 13.80 10.85
C GLN A 225 -11.85 13.89 11.97
N GLN A 226 -12.28 12.77 12.57
CA GLN A 226 -13.28 12.78 13.64
C GLN A 226 -12.83 13.50 14.91
N HIS A 227 -11.52 13.56 15.19
CA HIS A 227 -10.98 14.23 16.37
C HIS A 227 -11.30 15.74 16.41
N ASP A 228 -11.36 16.39 15.25
CA ASP A 228 -11.85 17.77 15.08
C ASP A 228 -12.52 17.94 13.71
N LEU A 229 -13.70 17.35 13.59
CA LEU A 229 -14.42 17.24 12.31
C LEU A 229 -14.62 18.59 11.62
N GLN A 230 -14.97 19.63 12.39
CA GLN A 230 -15.24 20.96 11.84
C GLN A 230 -14.01 21.57 11.17
N ARG A 231 -12.81 21.34 11.72
CA ARG A 231 -11.57 21.92 11.18
C ARG A 231 -10.84 20.99 10.23
N ARG A 232 -10.98 19.67 10.37
CA ARG A 232 -10.14 18.66 9.69
C ARG A 232 -10.80 18.00 8.49
N GLN A 233 -12.15 17.98 8.40
CA GLN A 233 -12.88 17.25 7.35
C GLN A 233 -12.42 17.57 5.94
N TYR A 234 -12.13 18.84 5.65
CA TYR A 234 -11.76 19.32 4.32
C TYR A 234 -10.32 19.87 4.24
N LYS A 235 -9.44 19.51 5.19
CA LYS A 235 -8.02 19.87 5.07
C LYS A 235 -7.38 19.05 3.96
N TYR A 236 -6.76 19.76 3.03
CA TYR A 236 -6.06 19.22 1.89
C TYR A 236 -4.94 20.20 1.51
N THR A 237 -3.75 19.95 2.02
CA THR A 237 -2.56 20.80 1.87
C THR A 237 -1.34 19.94 1.55
N GLY A 238 -0.27 20.57 1.08
CA GLY A 238 0.98 19.89 0.74
C GLY A 238 1.40 20.11 -0.70
N SER A 239 2.19 19.17 -1.19
CA SER A 239 2.70 19.19 -2.56
C SER A 239 1.70 18.50 -3.50
N PHE A 240 1.49 19.05 -4.70
CA PHE A 240 0.63 18.43 -5.72
C PHE A 240 1.08 17.01 -6.11
N LYS A 241 2.39 16.83 -6.22
CA LYS A 241 3.08 15.56 -6.44
C LYS A 241 4.42 15.57 -5.73
N LEU A 242 5.08 14.42 -5.67
CA LEU A 242 6.39 14.26 -5.06
C LEU A 242 7.36 15.36 -5.53
N ARG A 243 7.91 16.12 -4.57
CA ARG A 243 8.86 17.25 -4.79
C ARG A 243 8.30 18.43 -5.59
N SER A 244 7.00 18.50 -5.85
CA SER A 244 6.37 19.67 -6.45
C SER A 244 6.27 20.84 -5.47
N LYS A 245 6.29 22.07 -5.99
CA LYS A 245 6.00 23.30 -5.23
C LYS A 245 4.64 23.90 -5.58
N GLU A 246 3.88 23.22 -6.42
CA GLU A 246 2.56 23.63 -6.86
C GLU A 246 1.57 23.59 -5.68
N GLN A 247 0.74 24.61 -5.58
CA GLN A 247 -0.31 24.69 -4.58
C GLN A 247 -1.45 23.73 -4.95
N VAL A 248 -1.96 23.05 -3.94
CA VAL A 248 -3.06 22.11 -4.09
C VAL A 248 -4.40 22.76 -3.75
N SER A 249 -5.46 22.23 -4.34
CA SER A 249 -6.84 22.63 -4.12
C SER A 249 -7.72 21.41 -3.89
N VAL A 250 -8.79 21.57 -3.11
CA VAL A 250 -9.85 20.54 -2.98
C VAL A 250 -10.62 20.32 -4.30
N ASP A 251 -10.44 21.19 -5.29
CA ASP A 251 -10.97 21.02 -6.65
C ASP A 251 -10.02 20.25 -7.58
N ASP A 252 -8.82 19.89 -7.12
CA ASP A 252 -7.87 19.09 -7.89
C ASP A 252 -8.48 17.73 -8.23
N ILE A 253 -8.16 17.24 -9.42
CA ILE A 253 -8.69 15.99 -9.94
C ILE A 253 -7.82 14.83 -9.45
N VAL A 254 -8.47 13.87 -8.80
CA VAL A 254 -7.87 12.59 -8.41
C VAL A 254 -8.26 11.55 -9.46
N SER A 255 -7.27 11.12 -10.25
CA SER A 255 -7.44 10.08 -11.26
C SER A 255 -6.86 8.76 -10.79
N ILE A 256 -7.57 7.67 -11.07
CA ILE A 256 -7.09 6.28 -10.82
C ILE A 256 -6.80 5.56 -12.14
N GLY A 257 -6.27 6.29 -13.12
CA GLY A 257 -5.78 5.70 -14.37
C GLY A 257 -6.85 5.06 -15.25
N GLY A 258 -8.10 5.52 -15.16
CA GLY A 258 -9.22 5.04 -15.96
C GLY A 258 -9.99 3.84 -15.38
N LEU A 259 -9.62 3.33 -14.19
CA LEU A 259 -10.39 2.29 -13.49
C LEU A 259 -11.80 2.74 -13.09
N ALA A 260 -11.98 4.03 -12.85
CA ALA A 260 -13.25 4.68 -12.59
C ALA A 260 -13.16 6.16 -13.02
N PRO A 261 -14.28 6.90 -13.06
CA PRO A 261 -14.27 8.31 -13.45
C PRO A 261 -13.32 9.16 -12.60
N ASP A 262 -12.75 10.19 -13.21
CA ASP A 262 -11.97 11.21 -12.51
C ASP A 262 -12.88 12.02 -11.58
N ILE A 263 -12.46 12.21 -10.32
CA ILE A 263 -13.26 12.84 -9.27
C ILE A 263 -12.44 13.91 -8.56
N LYS A 264 -13.10 14.98 -8.10
CA LYS A 264 -12.43 16.02 -7.31
C LYS A 264 -12.03 15.51 -5.93
N ALA A 265 -10.89 15.98 -5.42
CA ALA A 265 -10.45 15.66 -4.06
C ALA A 265 -11.54 15.95 -3.01
N SER A 266 -12.28 17.05 -3.15
CA SER A 266 -13.40 17.44 -2.28
C SER A 266 -14.49 16.38 -2.12
N GLU A 267 -14.74 15.55 -3.13
CA GLU A 267 -15.74 14.48 -3.09
C GLU A 267 -15.23 13.23 -2.37
N LEU A 268 -13.91 13.12 -2.18
CA LEU A 268 -13.24 11.98 -1.55
C LEU A 268 -12.92 12.21 -0.07
N LEU A 269 -13.01 13.45 0.40
CA LEU A 269 -12.62 13.82 1.77
C LEU A 269 -13.59 13.29 2.84
N ASN A 270 -14.86 13.07 2.51
CA ASN A 270 -15.91 12.65 3.45
C ASN A 270 -16.53 11.29 3.09
N VAL A 271 -16.35 10.31 3.97
CA VAL A 271 -16.80 8.90 3.82
C VAL A 271 -18.33 8.70 3.82
N ARG A 272 -19.11 9.76 4.06
CA ARG A 272 -20.59 9.75 4.04
C ARG A 272 -21.18 10.67 2.97
N SER A 273 -20.42 11.01 1.94
CA SER A 273 -20.87 11.86 0.84
C SER A 273 -20.30 11.41 -0.50
N GLY A 274 -20.85 11.95 -1.59
CA GLY A 274 -20.40 11.63 -2.95
C GLY A 274 -20.61 10.16 -3.26
N ILE A 275 -19.54 9.48 -3.65
CA ILE A 275 -19.54 8.04 -3.95
C ILE A 275 -19.43 7.15 -2.69
N PHE A 276 -19.22 7.73 -1.51
CA PHE A 276 -19.02 6.99 -0.28
C PHE A 276 -20.24 6.99 0.64
N CYS A 277 -20.48 5.87 1.30
CA CYS A 277 -21.48 5.73 2.36
C CYS A 277 -21.06 4.65 3.37
N TYR A 278 -19.99 4.90 4.14
CA TYR A 278 -19.49 3.93 5.13
C TYR A 278 -19.03 4.58 6.44
N THR A 279 -18.69 3.73 7.41
CA THR A 279 -18.07 4.09 8.70
C THR A 279 -17.11 2.98 9.10
N TYR A 280 -16.17 3.30 9.99
CA TYR A 280 -15.33 2.34 10.70
C TYR A 280 -15.85 2.05 12.11
#